data_AF-A0A813PS57-F1
#
_entry.id   AF-A0A813PS57-F1
#
_cell.length_a   1.000
_cell.length_b   1.000
_cell.length_c   1.000
_cell.angle_alpha   90.00
_cell.angle_beta   90.00
_cell.angle_gamma   90.00
#
_symmetry.space_group_name_H-M   'P 1'
#
loop_
_entity.id
_entity.type
_entity.pdbx_description
1 polymer ?
#
loop_
_entity_poly.entity_id
_entity_poly.type
_entity_poly.pdbx_seq_one_letter_code
_entity_poly.pdbx_strand_id
1 'polypeptide(L)'
;MTMELYHSILDALPPTPSKFHYIFNLRDLSRIFNGLVLTTPDRFQTAAQLTRVWRNECLRVLYDRLIDAQDRKFIDEKLQSLVEDQAVLKSHSEVIFRQPSLFGDYRTALDVGEAQIYEDIVDYDAARPIFEEILQEYNEQFTRMNLVLFEDAIEHLTRIYRVIRMDKGNALLVGVGGSGKASLTRLAAYAAHCEIFEIKLSRGYNESSFREDLKILYNKLGIENKKIVFMFGDQHVAEEGFLELINNMLTTGMVPALFADEEREAISGNVHPEGKFVIDLDKNIDMVKVTPSCRVALINDSYTLH
;
A
#
# COMPACT_ATOMS: atom_id res chain seq x y z
N MET A 1 -19.02 -1.52 -16.34
CA MET A 1 -18.36 -1.17 -15.04
C MET A 1 -16.84 -1.44 -15.07
N THR A 2 -16.20 -2.27 -14.23
CA THR A 2 -14.71 -2.25 -14.05
C THR A 2 -13.88 -2.30 -15.35
N MET A 3 -14.10 -3.29 -16.22
CA MET A 3 -13.36 -3.38 -17.50
C MET A 3 -13.59 -2.18 -18.40
N GLU A 4 -14.81 -1.66 -18.42
CA GLU A 4 -15.23 -0.53 -19.24
C GLU A 4 -14.62 0.80 -18.75
N LEU A 5 -14.53 0.99 -17.42
CA LEU A 5 -13.76 2.08 -16.81
C LEU A 5 -12.30 2.00 -17.23
N TYR A 6 -11.70 0.81 -17.11
CA TYR A 6 -10.29 0.58 -17.42
C TYR A 6 -9.97 0.82 -18.91
N HIS A 7 -10.82 0.36 -19.84
CA HIS A 7 -10.70 0.67 -21.26
C HIS A 7 -10.87 2.17 -21.53
N SER A 8 -11.89 2.82 -20.94
CA SER A 8 -12.10 4.27 -21.08
C SER A 8 -10.88 5.09 -20.62
N ILE A 9 -10.19 4.63 -19.57
CA ILE A 9 -8.96 5.25 -19.06
C ILE A 9 -7.76 5.01 -19.99
N LEU A 10 -7.60 3.80 -20.55
CA LEU A 10 -6.55 3.53 -21.54
C LEU A 10 -6.70 4.38 -22.81
N ASP A 11 -7.93 4.58 -23.28
CA ASP A 11 -8.21 5.36 -24.49
C ASP A 11 -8.07 6.88 -24.26
N ALA A 12 -8.48 7.39 -23.09
CA ALA A 12 -8.51 8.82 -22.81
C ALA A 12 -7.26 9.38 -22.10
N LEU A 13 -6.54 8.56 -21.32
CA LEU A 13 -5.41 8.99 -20.48
C LEU A 13 -4.09 8.26 -20.82
N PRO A 14 -3.63 8.27 -22.10
CA PRO A 14 -2.35 7.67 -22.47
C PRO A 14 -1.16 8.41 -21.82
N PRO A 15 -0.03 7.73 -21.56
CA PRO A 15 1.16 8.37 -21.00
C PRO A 15 1.77 9.38 -21.98
N THR A 16 2.07 10.58 -21.48
CA THR A 16 2.71 11.67 -22.21
C THR A 16 4.00 12.13 -21.50
N PRO A 17 4.86 12.96 -22.10
CA PRO A 17 6.07 13.45 -21.40
C PRO A 17 5.80 14.18 -20.08
N SER A 18 4.64 14.84 -19.92
CA SER A 18 4.21 15.45 -18.66
C SER A 18 3.49 14.48 -17.71
N LYS A 19 2.95 13.37 -18.24
CA LYS A 19 2.15 12.37 -17.52
C LYS A 19 2.77 10.97 -17.64
N PHE A 20 4.10 10.87 -17.60
CA PHE A 20 4.84 9.63 -17.91
C PHE A 20 4.55 8.48 -16.93
N HIS A 21 4.01 8.80 -15.75
CA HIS A 21 3.60 7.85 -14.71
C HIS A 21 2.18 7.31 -14.89
N TYR A 22 1.45 7.73 -15.93
CA TYR A 22 0.12 7.21 -16.28
C TYR A 22 0.25 5.85 -17.01
N ILE A 23 0.89 4.90 -16.35
CA ILE A 23 1.11 3.54 -16.87
C ILE A 23 0.07 2.61 -16.23
N PHE A 24 -1.06 2.44 -16.91
CA PHE A 24 -2.12 1.51 -16.50
C PHE A 24 -1.86 0.12 -17.07
N ASN A 25 -1.99 -0.92 -16.26
CA ASN A 25 -1.78 -2.30 -16.68
C ASN A 25 -2.65 -3.30 -15.90
N LEU A 26 -2.69 -4.57 -16.32
CA LEU A 26 -3.59 -5.59 -15.74
C LEU A 26 -3.40 -5.82 -14.22
N ARG A 27 -2.24 -5.49 -13.64
CA ARG A 27 -2.06 -5.53 -12.16
C ARG A 27 -2.95 -4.52 -11.44
N ASP A 28 -3.35 -3.44 -12.10
CA ASP A 28 -4.27 -2.45 -11.54
C ASP A 28 -5.69 -3.03 -11.39
N LEU A 29 -6.12 -3.90 -12.31
CA LEU A 29 -7.35 -4.69 -12.13
C LEU A 29 -7.22 -5.64 -10.93
N SER A 30 -6.11 -6.36 -10.81
CA SER A 30 -5.85 -7.22 -9.64
C SER A 30 -5.89 -6.44 -8.33
N ARG A 31 -5.27 -5.25 -8.26
CA ARG A 31 -5.28 -4.38 -7.07
C ARG A 31 -6.68 -3.92 -6.67
N ILE A 32 -7.57 -3.66 -7.64
CA ILE A 32 -8.97 -3.31 -7.38
C ILE A 32 -9.69 -4.52 -6.76
N PHE A 33 -9.53 -5.72 -7.33
CA PHE A 33 -10.15 -6.92 -6.79
C PHE A 33 -9.57 -7.36 -5.43
N ASN A 34 -8.26 -7.18 -5.20
CA ASN A 34 -7.64 -7.42 -3.89
C ASN A 34 -8.25 -6.54 -2.79
N GLY A 35 -8.60 -5.28 -3.08
CA GLY A 35 -9.32 -4.43 -2.13
C GLY A 35 -10.77 -4.85 -1.93
N LEU A 36 -11.44 -5.32 -2.99
CA LEU A 36 -12.82 -5.81 -2.91
C LEU A 36 -12.95 -7.09 -2.09
N VAL A 37 -11.97 -8.01 -2.11
CA VAL A 37 -12.07 -9.26 -1.31
C VAL A 37 -11.86 -9.05 0.20
N LEU A 38 -11.52 -7.84 0.64
CA LEU A 38 -11.56 -7.47 2.06
C LEU A 38 -13.00 -7.21 2.58
N THR A 39 -13.99 -7.12 1.70
CA THR A 39 -15.38 -6.84 2.11
C THR A 39 -16.04 -8.07 2.71
N THR A 40 -16.62 -7.94 3.91
CA THR A 40 -17.30 -9.02 4.62
C THR A 40 -18.83 -8.84 4.64
N PRO A 41 -19.64 -9.92 4.67
CA PRO A 41 -21.11 -9.81 4.63
C PRO A 41 -21.75 -9.08 5.82
N ASP A 42 -21.08 -8.98 6.97
CA ASP A 42 -21.56 -8.21 8.12
C ASP A 42 -21.52 -6.70 7.86
N ARG A 43 -20.48 -6.19 7.17
CA ARG A 43 -20.32 -4.77 6.83
C ARG A 43 -21.00 -4.39 5.51
N PHE A 44 -20.96 -5.27 4.51
CA PHE A 44 -21.39 -4.97 3.14
C PHE A 44 -22.61 -5.80 2.72
N GLN A 45 -23.79 -5.35 3.17
CA GLN A 45 -25.06 -6.08 2.99
C GLN A 45 -25.84 -5.68 1.73
N THR A 46 -25.54 -4.53 1.14
CA THR A 46 -26.30 -3.97 0.00
C THR A 46 -25.44 -3.75 -1.25
N ALA A 47 -26.08 -3.82 -2.42
CA ALA A 47 -25.44 -3.49 -3.70
C ALA A 47 -24.91 -2.04 -3.75
N ALA A 48 -25.53 -1.11 -3.02
CA ALA A 48 -25.06 0.26 -2.87
C ALA A 48 -23.72 0.34 -2.11
N GLN A 49 -23.61 -0.34 -0.96
CA GLN A 49 -22.36 -0.43 -0.21
C GLN A 49 -21.24 -1.10 -1.02
N LEU A 50 -21.55 -2.22 -1.69
CA LEU A 50 -20.60 -2.93 -2.57
C LEU A 50 -20.15 -2.06 -3.76
N THR A 51 -21.04 -1.24 -4.33
CA THR A 51 -20.67 -0.29 -5.39
C THR A 51 -19.86 0.89 -4.86
N ARG A 52 -20.12 1.33 -3.62
CA ARG A 52 -19.36 2.40 -2.95
C ARG A 52 -17.90 1.98 -2.68
N VAL A 53 -17.67 0.76 -2.18
CA VAL A 53 -16.29 0.24 -2.01
C VAL A 53 -15.63 -0.06 -3.35
N TRP A 54 -16.36 -0.57 -4.36
CA TRP A 54 -15.85 -0.65 -5.74
C TRP A 54 -15.36 0.71 -6.27
N ARG A 55 -16.16 1.78 -6.06
CA ARG A 55 -15.75 3.15 -6.39
C ARG A 55 -14.47 3.53 -5.65
N ASN A 56 -14.38 3.26 -4.33
CA ASN A 56 -13.16 3.53 -3.57
C ASN A 56 -11.95 2.79 -4.15
N GLU A 57 -12.02 1.49 -4.38
CA GLU A 57 -10.88 0.73 -4.92
C GLU A 57 -10.46 1.20 -6.31
N CYS A 58 -11.41 1.57 -7.18
CA CYS A 58 -11.09 2.23 -8.45
C CYS A 58 -10.38 3.59 -8.25
N LEU A 59 -10.81 4.41 -7.28
CA LEU A 59 -10.13 5.67 -6.97
C LEU A 59 -8.71 5.44 -6.41
N ARG A 60 -8.55 4.56 -5.42
CA ARG A 60 -7.26 4.28 -4.75
C ARG A 60 -6.22 3.69 -5.71
N VAL A 61 -6.64 2.97 -6.74
CA VAL A 61 -5.73 2.38 -7.73
C VAL A 61 -5.51 3.29 -8.95
N LEU A 62 -6.57 3.89 -9.50
CA LEU A 62 -6.51 4.57 -10.81
C LEU A 62 -6.48 6.10 -10.71
N TYR A 63 -7.11 6.70 -9.70
CA TYR A 63 -7.30 8.15 -9.56
C TYR A 63 -6.19 8.81 -8.74
N ASP A 64 -5.70 8.16 -7.68
CA ASP A 64 -4.67 8.72 -6.78
C ASP A 64 -3.33 9.00 -7.48
N ARG A 65 -3.08 8.43 -8.67
CA ARG A 65 -1.92 8.72 -9.53
C ARG A 65 -2.10 9.91 -10.49
N LEU A 66 -3.28 10.52 -10.55
CA LEU A 66 -3.59 11.61 -11.47
C LEU A 66 -3.18 12.99 -10.91
N ILE A 67 -2.54 13.80 -11.73
CA ILE A 67 -2.08 15.15 -11.36
C ILE A 67 -3.08 16.26 -11.75
N ASP A 68 -3.78 16.13 -12.87
CA ASP A 68 -4.67 17.19 -13.37
C ASP A 68 -6.12 17.03 -12.91
N ALA A 69 -6.75 18.17 -12.58
CA ALA A 69 -8.18 18.21 -12.26
C ALA A 69 -9.09 17.78 -13.42
N GLN A 70 -8.64 17.89 -14.67
CA GLN A 70 -9.40 17.45 -15.85
C GLN A 70 -9.44 15.92 -15.96
N ASP A 71 -8.30 15.24 -15.80
CA ASP A 71 -8.22 13.78 -15.81
C ASP A 71 -9.02 13.16 -14.67
N ARG A 72 -8.93 13.77 -13.48
CA ARG A 72 -9.70 13.38 -12.29
C ARG A 72 -11.20 13.50 -12.55
N LYS A 73 -11.63 14.67 -13.04
CA LYS A 73 -13.03 14.92 -13.41
C LYS A 73 -13.53 13.89 -14.44
N PHE A 74 -12.74 13.53 -15.44
CA PHE A 74 -13.10 12.49 -16.42
C PHE A 74 -13.36 11.12 -15.76
N ILE A 75 -12.53 10.71 -14.80
CA ILE A 75 -12.79 9.47 -14.05
C ILE A 75 -14.05 9.59 -13.18
N ASP A 76 -14.27 10.72 -12.49
CA ASP A 76 -15.49 10.94 -11.69
C ASP A 76 -16.76 10.89 -12.57
N GLU A 77 -16.77 11.57 -13.72
CA GLU A 77 -17.90 11.55 -14.68
C GLU A 77 -18.11 10.15 -15.29
N LYS A 78 -17.05 9.40 -15.61
CA LYS A 78 -17.20 8.03 -16.12
C LYS A 78 -17.66 7.05 -15.04
N LEU A 79 -17.19 7.19 -13.79
CA LEU A 79 -17.72 6.44 -12.65
C LEU A 79 -19.21 6.71 -12.44
N GLN A 80 -19.65 7.97 -12.57
CA GLN A 80 -21.06 8.33 -12.49
C GLN A 80 -21.91 7.69 -13.60
N SER A 81 -21.50 7.79 -14.88
CA SER A 81 -22.18 7.10 -16.00
C SER A 81 -22.36 5.61 -15.69
N LEU A 82 -21.27 4.93 -15.31
CA LEU A 82 -21.28 3.49 -15.05
C LEU A 82 -22.28 3.03 -13.98
N VAL A 83 -22.58 3.89 -13.01
CA VAL A 83 -23.58 3.64 -11.96
C VAL A 83 -24.98 4.03 -12.43
N GLU A 84 -25.09 5.14 -13.16
CA GLU A 84 -26.35 5.65 -13.69
C GLU A 84 -26.97 4.83 -14.82
N ASP A 85 -26.14 4.09 -15.56
CA ASP A 85 -26.53 3.12 -16.59
C ASP A 85 -27.11 1.83 -15.97
N GLN A 86 -26.93 1.61 -14.66
CA GLN A 86 -27.47 0.46 -13.92
C GLN A 86 -28.70 0.88 -13.10
N ALA A 87 -29.90 0.56 -13.58
CA ALA A 87 -31.17 1.02 -12.99
C ALA A 87 -31.33 0.74 -11.47
N VAL A 88 -30.74 -0.35 -10.97
CA VAL A 88 -30.76 -0.72 -9.53
C VAL A 88 -29.80 0.14 -8.69
N LEU A 89 -28.70 0.61 -9.28
CA LEU A 89 -27.69 1.41 -8.59
C LEU A 89 -27.98 2.92 -8.71
N LYS A 90 -28.61 3.36 -9.82
CA LYS A 90 -29.01 4.75 -10.08
C LYS A 90 -29.86 5.34 -8.94
N SER A 91 -30.80 4.57 -8.37
CA SER A 91 -31.63 4.97 -7.24
C SER A 91 -30.88 5.09 -5.90
N HIS A 92 -29.62 4.64 -5.84
CA HIS A 92 -28.75 4.67 -4.66
C HIS A 92 -27.52 5.58 -4.86
N SER A 93 -27.53 6.43 -5.88
CA SER A 93 -26.39 7.28 -6.27
C SER A 93 -25.84 8.11 -5.10
N GLU A 94 -26.71 8.70 -4.26
CA GLU A 94 -26.31 9.49 -3.07
C GLU A 94 -25.43 8.70 -2.09
N VAL A 95 -25.72 7.40 -1.88
CA VAL A 95 -24.92 6.52 -1.01
C VAL A 95 -23.57 6.20 -1.67
N ILE A 96 -23.59 5.89 -2.97
CA ILE A 96 -22.41 5.47 -3.74
C ILE A 96 -21.40 6.63 -3.87
N PHE A 97 -21.88 7.86 -4.09
CA PHE A 97 -21.07 9.05 -4.32
C PHE A 97 -20.89 9.96 -3.10
N ARG A 98 -21.45 9.63 -1.93
CA ARG A 98 -21.18 10.30 -0.64
C ARG A 98 -19.68 10.58 -0.47
N GLN A 99 -19.34 11.78 0.01
CA GLN A 99 -18.00 12.16 0.41
C GLN A 99 -17.94 12.44 1.92
N PRO A 100 -16.79 12.20 2.58
CA PRO A 100 -15.56 11.63 2.01
C PRO A 100 -15.69 10.13 1.69
N SER A 101 -14.64 9.57 1.08
CA SER A 101 -14.53 8.13 0.76
C SER A 101 -13.42 7.51 1.60
N LEU A 102 -13.71 7.32 2.89
CA LEU A 102 -12.80 6.79 3.90
C LEU A 102 -13.09 5.31 4.13
N PHE A 103 -12.20 4.44 3.65
CA PHE A 103 -12.29 3.00 3.83
C PHE A 103 -11.02 2.46 4.47
N GLY A 104 -11.18 1.59 5.47
CA GLY A 104 -10.09 1.02 6.25
C GLY A 104 -10.58 0.06 7.31
N ASP A 105 -9.65 -0.66 7.93
CA ASP A 105 -9.88 -1.54 9.07
C ASP A 105 -9.31 -0.97 10.39
N TYR A 106 -9.05 0.34 10.42
CA TYR A 106 -8.38 1.03 11.52
C TYR A 106 -9.26 1.39 12.73
N ARG A 107 -10.58 1.09 12.72
CA ARG A 107 -11.44 1.41 13.86
C ARG A 107 -10.99 0.69 15.13
N THR A 108 -10.65 -0.58 15.01
CA THR A 108 -10.21 -1.45 16.12
C THR A 108 -8.68 -1.56 16.22
N ALA A 109 -7.94 -0.57 15.71
CA ALA A 109 -6.47 -0.59 15.65
C ALA A 109 -5.74 -0.45 17.00
N LEU A 110 -6.48 -0.26 18.10
CA LEU A 110 -5.96 -0.28 19.47
C LEU A 110 -6.59 -1.41 20.32
N ASP A 111 -7.60 -2.09 19.80
CA ASP A 111 -8.40 -3.07 20.54
C ASP A 111 -7.71 -4.43 20.57
N VAL A 112 -6.94 -4.68 21.63
CA VAL A 112 -6.08 -5.86 21.78
C VAL A 112 -6.88 -7.16 21.73
N GLY A 113 -6.81 -7.85 20.59
CA GLY A 113 -7.46 -9.14 20.35
C GLY A 113 -8.74 -9.07 19.53
N GLU A 114 -9.21 -7.88 19.14
CA GLU A 114 -10.27 -7.75 18.13
C GLU A 114 -9.72 -7.89 16.71
N ALA A 115 -10.58 -8.31 15.79
CA ALA A 115 -10.25 -8.34 14.37
C ALA A 115 -10.38 -6.93 13.78
N GLN A 116 -9.34 -6.46 13.11
CA GLN A 116 -9.40 -5.31 12.23
C GLN A 116 -10.23 -5.69 10.98
N ILE A 117 -11.47 -5.19 10.89
CA ILE A 117 -12.43 -5.48 9.80
C ILE A 117 -12.53 -4.27 8.88
N TYR A 118 -12.37 -4.47 7.57
CA TYR A 118 -12.43 -3.41 6.56
C TYR A 118 -13.86 -2.89 6.38
N GLU A 119 -14.08 -1.58 6.50
CA GLU A 119 -15.40 -0.96 6.39
C GLU A 119 -15.37 0.48 5.85
N ASP A 120 -16.55 1.08 5.64
CA ASP A 120 -16.74 2.51 5.38
C ASP A 120 -16.73 3.26 6.73
N ILE A 121 -15.73 4.10 6.94
CA ILE A 121 -15.58 4.91 8.16
C ILE A 121 -16.54 6.12 8.18
N VAL A 122 -17.35 6.27 7.12
CA VAL A 122 -18.46 7.23 6.97
C VAL A 122 -17.99 8.66 6.68
N ASP A 123 -17.31 9.32 7.62
CA ASP A 123 -16.97 10.73 7.55
C ASP A 123 -15.76 11.11 8.42
N TYR A 124 -15.38 12.39 8.41
CA TYR A 124 -14.24 12.91 9.17
C TYR A 124 -14.47 12.97 10.67
N ASP A 125 -15.71 13.11 11.14
CA ASP A 125 -16.01 13.20 12.57
C ASP A 125 -16.01 11.81 13.23
N ALA A 126 -16.29 10.76 12.44
CA ALA A 126 -16.05 9.37 12.82
C ALA A 126 -14.56 8.96 12.70
N ALA A 127 -13.82 9.45 11.69
CA ALA A 127 -12.43 9.07 11.47
C ALA A 127 -11.41 9.80 12.35
N ARG A 128 -11.67 11.08 12.69
CA ARG A 128 -10.76 11.94 13.46
C ARG A 128 -10.43 11.40 14.85
N PRO A 129 -11.41 11.04 15.72
CA PRO A 129 -11.11 10.64 17.09
C PRO A 129 -10.22 9.39 17.14
N ILE A 130 -10.48 8.42 16.25
CA ILE A 130 -9.72 7.18 16.13
C ILE A 130 -8.24 7.49 15.86
N PHE A 131 -7.94 8.37 14.89
CA PHE A 131 -6.57 8.75 14.59
C PHE A 131 -5.93 9.70 15.62
N GLU A 132 -6.73 10.48 16.36
CA GLU A 132 -6.24 11.30 17.49
C GLU A 132 -5.85 10.41 18.69
N GLU A 133 -6.59 9.33 18.95
CA GLU A 133 -6.29 8.31 19.97
C GLU A 133 -5.05 7.49 19.61
N ILE A 134 -4.97 6.97 18.37
CA ILE A 134 -3.78 6.29 17.83
C ILE A 134 -2.54 7.20 17.90
N LEU A 135 -2.70 8.50 17.68
CA LEU A 135 -1.62 9.48 17.79
C LEU A 135 -1.22 9.75 19.26
N GLN A 136 -2.16 9.69 20.21
CA GLN A 136 -1.82 9.77 21.63
C GLN A 136 -0.97 8.55 22.03
N GLU A 137 -1.45 7.33 21.78
CA GLU A 137 -0.74 6.09 22.09
C GLU A 137 0.66 6.02 21.46
N TYR A 138 0.79 6.43 20.19
CA TYR A 138 2.10 6.57 19.54
C TYR A 138 3.02 7.53 20.30
N ASN A 139 2.48 8.66 20.78
CA ASN A 139 3.24 9.71 21.46
C ASN A 139 3.62 9.36 22.91
N GLU A 140 3.02 8.34 23.50
CA GLU A 140 3.41 7.79 24.81
C GLU A 140 4.54 6.76 24.68
N GLN A 141 4.64 6.07 23.54
CA GLN A 141 5.61 4.99 23.30
C GLN A 141 6.84 5.43 22.47
N PHE A 142 6.72 6.45 21.60
CA PHE A 142 7.73 6.85 20.62
C PHE A 142 8.06 8.35 20.64
N THR A 143 8.97 8.78 19.77
CA THR A 143 9.32 10.20 19.59
C THR A 143 8.10 11.01 19.16
N ARG A 144 7.59 11.84 20.10
CA ARG A 144 6.35 12.62 19.95
C ARG A 144 6.24 13.37 18.63
N MET A 145 5.18 13.08 17.88
CA MET A 145 4.76 13.78 16.68
C MET A 145 3.61 14.75 17.00
N ASN A 146 3.85 16.05 16.83
CA ASN A 146 2.81 17.08 16.97
C ASN A 146 2.06 17.24 15.63
N LEU A 147 1.26 16.23 15.26
CA LEU A 147 0.41 16.27 14.05
C LEU A 147 -0.92 16.98 14.34
N VAL A 148 -1.46 17.64 13.30
CA VAL A 148 -2.82 18.17 13.27
C VAL A 148 -3.58 17.38 12.21
N LEU A 149 -4.63 16.66 12.60
CA LEU A 149 -5.35 15.73 11.75
C LEU A 149 -6.52 16.43 11.03
N PHE A 150 -6.21 17.40 10.17
CA PHE A 150 -7.21 18.01 9.28
C PHE A 150 -7.62 17.06 8.14
N GLU A 151 -8.62 17.44 7.34
CA GLU A 151 -9.29 16.57 6.36
C GLU A 151 -8.32 15.87 5.40
N ASP A 152 -7.46 16.62 4.69
CA ASP A 152 -6.45 16.03 3.79
C ASP A 152 -5.47 15.09 4.53
N ALA A 153 -5.16 15.39 5.80
CA ALA A 153 -4.29 14.54 6.61
C ALA A 153 -4.97 13.21 6.94
N ILE A 154 -6.28 13.21 7.25
CA ILE A 154 -7.07 11.98 7.46
C ILE A 154 -7.23 11.20 6.15
N GLU A 155 -7.46 11.88 5.01
CA GLU A 155 -7.49 11.22 3.71
C GLU A 155 -6.14 10.60 3.34
N HIS A 156 -5.03 11.33 3.48
CA HIS A 156 -3.69 10.80 3.20
C HIS A 156 -3.30 9.67 4.15
N LEU A 157 -3.62 9.78 5.43
CA LEU A 157 -3.38 8.74 6.43
C LEU A 157 -4.17 7.47 6.09
N THR A 158 -5.46 7.60 5.73
CA THR A 158 -6.31 6.51 5.24
C THR A 158 -5.72 5.84 3.98
N ARG A 159 -5.24 6.63 3.00
CA ARG A 159 -4.62 6.11 1.77
C ARG A 159 -3.31 5.35 2.05
N ILE A 160 -2.42 5.91 2.87
CA ILE A 160 -1.15 5.28 3.27
C ILE A 160 -1.42 4.00 4.05
N TYR A 161 -2.33 4.06 5.02
CA TYR A 161 -2.76 2.92 5.83
C TYR A 161 -3.36 1.80 4.97
N ARG A 162 -4.26 2.12 4.02
CA ARG A 162 -4.79 1.12 3.07
C ARG A 162 -3.66 0.46 2.27
N VAL A 163 -2.63 1.18 1.84
CA VAL A 163 -1.48 0.56 1.15
C VAL A 163 -0.67 -0.34 2.08
N ILE A 164 -0.50 0.04 3.35
CA ILE A 164 0.18 -0.75 4.37
C ILE A 164 -0.59 -2.05 4.69
N ARG A 165 -1.93 -2.03 4.65
CA ARG A 165 -2.78 -3.22 4.89
C ARG A 165 -2.92 -4.17 3.69
N MET A 166 -2.22 -3.94 2.58
CA MET A 166 -2.34 -4.74 1.35
C MET A 166 -1.11 -5.61 1.12
N ASP A 167 -1.31 -6.87 0.75
CA ASP A 167 -0.24 -7.80 0.38
C ASP A 167 0.69 -7.19 -0.68
N LYS A 168 1.99 -7.11 -0.34
CA LYS A 168 3.05 -6.53 -1.19
C LYS A 168 2.76 -5.08 -1.61
N GLY A 169 1.92 -4.38 -0.83
CA GLY A 169 1.49 -3.01 -1.04
C GLY A 169 2.64 -2.03 -0.97
N ASN A 170 2.69 -1.10 -1.93
CA ASN A 170 3.74 -0.08 -2.05
C ASN A 170 3.17 1.26 -2.50
N ALA A 171 3.79 2.35 -2.04
CA ALA A 171 3.43 3.71 -2.42
C ALA A 171 4.67 4.59 -2.62
N LEU A 172 4.62 5.46 -3.63
CA LEU A 172 5.55 6.58 -3.81
C LEU A 172 4.87 7.86 -3.37
N LEU A 173 5.23 8.36 -2.18
CA LEU A 173 4.62 9.55 -1.59
C LEU A 173 5.26 10.83 -2.12
N VAL A 174 4.67 11.41 -3.17
CA VAL A 174 5.12 12.67 -3.80
C VAL A 174 4.46 13.88 -3.12
N GLY A 175 5.23 14.96 -2.93
CA GLY A 175 4.73 16.25 -2.42
C GLY A 175 5.86 17.08 -1.80
N VAL A 176 5.61 18.36 -1.51
CA VAL A 176 6.62 19.31 -0.98
C VAL A 176 7.23 18.90 0.37
N GLY A 177 8.38 19.47 0.72
CA GLY A 177 8.97 19.33 2.06
C GLY A 177 8.02 19.80 3.16
N GLY A 178 8.06 19.18 4.33
CA GLY A 178 7.20 19.52 5.47
C GLY A 178 5.74 19.03 5.38
N SER A 179 5.29 18.44 4.25
CA SER A 179 3.89 18.01 4.03
C SER A 179 3.44 16.77 4.82
N GLY A 180 3.92 16.55 6.04
CA GLY A 180 3.52 15.46 6.94
C GLY A 180 3.91 14.03 6.56
N LYS A 181 4.21 13.74 5.27
CA LYS A 181 4.43 12.38 4.69
C LYS A 181 5.02 11.36 5.65
N ALA A 182 6.26 11.57 6.10
CA ALA A 182 6.98 10.61 6.95
C ALA A 182 6.26 10.36 8.29
N SER A 183 5.70 11.39 8.92
CA SER A 183 4.95 11.27 10.17
C SER A 183 3.61 10.55 9.97
N LEU A 184 2.91 10.81 8.86
CA LEU A 184 1.71 10.05 8.51
C LEU A 184 2.03 8.57 8.21
N THR A 185 3.18 8.27 7.58
CA THR A 185 3.65 6.88 7.40
C THR A 185 3.94 6.19 8.72
N ARG A 186 4.61 6.86 9.68
CA ARG A 186 4.85 6.29 11.01
C ARG A 186 3.55 6.02 11.78
N LEU A 187 2.59 6.95 11.72
CA LEU A 187 1.30 6.79 12.38
C LEU A 187 0.46 5.66 11.75
N ALA A 188 0.44 5.55 10.42
CA ALA A 188 -0.22 4.46 9.71
C ALA A 188 0.43 3.09 9.95
N ALA A 189 1.76 3.03 10.03
CA ALA A 189 2.47 1.79 10.35
C ALA A 189 2.16 1.32 11.78
N TYR A 190 2.11 2.24 12.74
CA TYR A 190 1.73 1.95 14.13
C TYR A 190 0.31 1.38 14.24
N ALA A 191 -0.68 2.03 13.60
CA ALA A 191 -2.06 1.53 13.52
C ALA A 191 -2.19 0.16 12.83
N ALA A 192 -1.24 -0.18 11.96
CA ALA A 192 -1.17 -1.47 11.27
C ALA A 192 -0.26 -2.49 11.99
N HIS A 193 0.19 -2.19 13.21
CA HIS A 193 1.09 -3.01 14.02
C HIS A 193 2.41 -3.40 13.31
N CYS A 194 2.97 -2.48 12.51
CA CYS A 194 4.21 -2.67 11.76
C CYS A 194 5.40 -1.91 12.38
N GLU A 195 6.55 -2.56 12.54
CA GLU A 195 7.82 -1.87 12.85
C GLU A 195 8.23 -0.95 11.67
N ILE A 196 8.84 0.21 11.96
CA ILE A 196 9.49 1.03 10.92
C ILE A 196 10.94 0.57 10.75
N PHE A 197 11.35 0.30 9.51
CA PHE A 197 12.76 0.14 9.14
C PHE A 197 13.23 1.34 8.31
N GLU A 198 14.37 1.92 8.68
CA GLU A 198 15.03 3.04 8.00
C GLU A 198 16.55 2.86 8.06
N ILE A 199 17.22 2.98 6.91
CA ILE A 199 18.68 2.95 6.85
C ILE A 199 19.29 4.25 7.40
N LYS A 200 20.49 4.17 7.96
CA LYS A 200 21.19 5.31 8.57
C LYS A 200 22.51 5.57 7.87
N LEU A 201 22.48 6.47 6.88
CA LEU A 201 23.69 6.85 6.13
C LEU A 201 24.79 7.36 7.07
N SER A 202 25.95 6.71 6.98
CA SER A 202 27.18 7.08 7.67
C SER A 202 28.24 7.57 6.68
N ARG A 203 29.36 8.11 7.16
CA ARG A 203 30.45 8.56 6.27
C ARG A 203 31.11 7.33 5.62
N GLY A 204 30.94 7.20 4.30
CA GLY A 204 31.45 6.06 3.53
C GLY A 204 30.43 4.93 3.34
N TYR A 205 29.17 5.15 3.70
CA TYR A 205 28.07 4.23 3.42
C TYR A 205 27.88 4.05 1.90
N ASN A 206 27.81 2.79 1.46
CA ASN A 206 27.87 2.35 0.06
C ASN A 206 26.96 1.12 -0.16
N GLU A 207 26.94 0.54 -1.37
CA GLU A 207 26.08 -0.61 -1.68
C GLU A 207 26.33 -1.82 -0.75
N SER A 208 27.59 -2.08 -0.38
CA SER A 208 27.91 -3.14 0.59
C SER A 208 27.29 -2.88 1.97
N SER A 209 27.34 -1.62 2.43
CA SER A 209 26.68 -1.19 3.68
C SER A 209 25.16 -1.35 3.59
N PHE A 210 24.59 -1.00 2.43
CA PHE A 210 23.15 -1.15 2.19
C PHE A 210 22.71 -2.62 2.12
N ARG A 211 23.49 -3.51 1.51
CA ARG A 211 23.21 -4.95 1.51
C ARG A 211 23.17 -5.51 2.94
N GLU A 212 24.07 -5.10 3.83
CA GLU A 212 24.03 -5.55 5.22
C GLU A 212 22.80 -4.99 5.99
N ASP A 213 22.41 -3.72 5.79
CA ASP A 213 21.14 -3.20 6.30
C ASP A 213 19.93 -3.99 5.75
N LEU A 214 19.96 -4.38 4.47
CA LEU A 214 18.91 -5.24 3.88
C LEU A 214 18.92 -6.66 4.44
N LYS A 215 20.07 -7.26 4.78
CA LYS A 215 20.11 -8.54 5.51
C LYS A 215 19.39 -8.44 6.85
N ILE A 216 19.59 -7.35 7.60
CA ILE A 216 18.88 -7.10 8.87
C ILE A 216 17.37 -7.04 8.63
N LEU A 217 16.91 -6.31 7.60
CA LEU A 217 15.50 -6.26 7.21
C LEU A 217 14.93 -7.65 6.88
N TYR A 218 15.60 -8.43 6.02
CA TYR A 218 15.13 -9.76 5.63
C TYR A 218 15.16 -10.77 6.78
N ASN A 219 16.12 -10.69 7.70
CA ASN A 219 16.12 -11.51 8.92
C ASN A 219 14.95 -11.16 9.86
N LYS A 220 14.60 -9.88 10.00
CA LYS A 220 13.40 -9.48 10.76
C LYS A 220 12.10 -10.00 10.14
N LEU A 221 12.00 -9.98 8.82
CA LEU A 221 10.83 -10.52 8.09
C LEU A 221 10.74 -12.05 8.25
N GLY A 222 11.82 -12.79 7.94
CA GLY A 222 11.79 -14.25 7.84
C GLY A 222 12.04 -15.03 9.15
N ILE A 223 12.84 -14.48 10.08
CA ILE A 223 13.21 -15.14 11.35
C ILE A 223 12.42 -14.55 12.52
N GLU A 224 12.37 -13.21 12.66
CA GLU A 224 11.60 -12.57 13.75
C GLU A 224 10.08 -12.57 13.49
N ASN A 225 9.61 -12.95 12.29
CA ASN A 225 8.19 -12.95 11.86
C ASN A 225 7.51 -11.57 11.97
N LYS A 226 8.25 -10.49 11.71
CA LYS A 226 7.77 -9.12 11.96
C LYS A 226 7.21 -8.44 10.72
N LYS A 227 6.02 -7.87 10.86
CA LYS A 227 5.48 -6.90 9.91
C LYS A 227 6.30 -5.62 9.99
N ILE A 228 6.84 -5.17 8.86
CA ILE A 228 7.73 -4.02 8.77
C ILE A 228 7.31 -3.15 7.60
N VAL A 229 7.31 -1.82 7.80
CA VAL A 229 7.29 -0.82 6.74
C VAL A 229 8.71 -0.30 6.53
N PHE A 230 9.31 -0.61 5.37
CA PHE A 230 10.57 0.02 4.96
C PHE A 230 10.32 1.45 4.43
N MET A 231 10.87 2.46 5.12
CA MET A 231 10.83 3.86 4.69
C MET A 231 12.15 4.26 4.01
N PHE A 232 12.07 4.60 2.72
CA PHE A 232 13.22 4.98 1.89
C PHE A 232 12.97 6.34 1.19
N GLY A 233 13.71 7.37 1.59
CA GLY A 233 13.59 8.73 1.05
C GLY A 233 14.64 9.07 -0.02
N ASP A 234 14.56 10.25 -0.61
CA ASP A 234 15.59 10.80 -1.48
C ASP A 234 16.89 11.05 -0.73
N GLN A 235 16.83 11.46 0.54
CA GLN A 235 17.98 11.59 1.42
C GLN A 235 18.68 10.26 1.78
N HIS A 236 18.14 9.10 1.36
CA HIS A 236 18.73 7.78 1.55
C HIS A 236 19.47 7.25 0.30
N VAL A 237 19.40 7.96 -0.85
CA VAL A 237 20.08 7.55 -2.09
C VAL A 237 21.51 8.08 -2.10
N ALA A 238 22.46 7.30 -1.57
CA ALA A 238 23.89 7.64 -1.61
C ALA A 238 24.55 7.26 -2.95
N GLU A 239 24.14 6.14 -3.55
CA GLU A 239 24.67 5.61 -4.81
C GLU A 239 23.49 5.15 -5.70
N GLU A 240 23.61 5.27 -7.03
CA GLU A 240 22.50 4.97 -7.95
C GLU A 240 22.05 3.49 -7.89
N GLY A 241 23.00 2.56 -7.64
CA GLY A 241 22.74 1.12 -7.50
C GLY A 241 21.74 0.76 -6.39
N PHE A 242 21.53 1.64 -5.41
CA PHE A 242 20.51 1.43 -4.36
C PHE A 242 19.12 1.30 -4.98
N LEU A 243 18.85 2.04 -6.06
CA LEU A 243 17.57 2.01 -6.77
C LEU A 243 17.36 0.70 -7.55
N GLU A 244 18.43 0.03 -7.96
CA GLU A 244 18.36 -1.31 -8.55
C GLU A 244 17.98 -2.35 -7.50
N LEU A 245 18.62 -2.33 -6.32
CA LEU A 245 18.26 -3.23 -5.21
C LEU A 245 16.79 -3.03 -4.80
N ILE A 246 16.36 -1.77 -4.63
CA ILE A 246 14.96 -1.39 -4.37
C ILE A 246 14.00 -1.92 -5.45
N ASN A 247 14.37 -1.83 -6.74
CA ASN A 247 13.56 -2.37 -7.84
C ASN A 247 13.50 -3.90 -7.85
N ASN A 248 14.56 -4.59 -7.44
CA ASN A 248 14.55 -6.05 -7.31
C ASN A 248 13.59 -6.48 -6.18
N MET A 249 13.68 -5.88 -5.00
CA MET A 249 12.74 -6.12 -3.88
C MET A 249 11.27 -5.91 -4.28
N LEU A 250 10.99 -4.92 -5.14
CA LEU A 250 9.66 -4.65 -5.72
C LEU A 250 9.14 -5.73 -6.66
N THR A 251 10.02 -6.24 -7.52
CA THR A 251 9.62 -7.00 -8.72
C THR A 251 9.70 -8.50 -8.52
N THR A 252 10.61 -8.96 -7.66
CA THR A 252 10.81 -10.38 -7.31
C THR A 252 10.55 -10.67 -5.82
N GLY A 253 10.52 -9.65 -4.96
CA GLY A 253 10.49 -9.82 -3.50
C GLY A 253 11.87 -10.06 -2.86
N MET A 254 12.94 -10.19 -3.66
CA MET A 254 14.28 -10.58 -3.20
C MET A 254 15.39 -9.71 -3.83
N VAL A 255 16.51 -9.59 -3.11
CA VAL A 255 17.75 -9.03 -3.68
C VAL A 255 18.67 -10.18 -4.13
N PRO A 256 19.12 -10.21 -5.41
CA PRO A 256 20.05 -11.22 -5.90
C PRO A 256 21.39 -11.18 -5.14
N ALA A 257 21.87 -12.37 -4.75
CA ALA A 257 23.10 -12.56 -3.98
C ALA A 257 23.19 -11.63 -2.74
N LEU A 258 22.10 -11.52 -1.98
CA LEU A 258 22.08 -10.79 -0.71
C LEU A 258 22.78 -11.57 0.41
N PHE A 259 22.54 -12.87 0.48
CA PHE A 259 23.11 -13.80 1.45
C PHE A 259 24.07 -14.75 0.75
N ALA A 260 25.17 -15.10 1.42
CA ALA A 260 26.05 -16.20 1.03
C ALA A 260 25.35 -17.56 1.22
N ASP A 261 25.87 -18.62 0.61
CA ASP A 261 25.21 -19.93 0.64
C ASP A 261 25.27 -20.57 2.04
N GLU A 262 26.32 -20.30 2.82
CA GLU A 262 26.42 -20.67 4.24
C GLU A 262 25.43 -19.89 5.12
N GLU A 263 25.17 -18.61 4.79
CA GLU A 263 24.13 -17.83 5.48
C GLU A 263 22.73 -18.39 5.17
N ARG A 264 22.47 -18.81 3.93
CA ARG A 264 21.17 -19.35 3.49
C ARG A 264 20.82 -20.67 4.18
N GLU A 265 21.78 -21.59 4.33
CA GLU A 265 21.57 -22.83 5.09
C GLU A 265 21.19 -22.51 6.55
N ALA A 266 21.95 -21.63 7.21
CA ALA A 266 21.68 -21.21 8.58
C ALA A 266 20.33 -20.49 8.75
N ILE A 267 19.93 -19.63 7.81
CA ILE A 267 18.62 -18.97 7.82
C ILE A 267 17.49 -19.99 7.62
N SER A 268 17.64 -20.94 6.68
CA SER A 268 16.58 -21.90 6.32
C SER A 268 16.06 -22.74 7.50
N GLY A 269 16.95 -23.12 8.42
CA GLY A 269 16.59 -23.82 9.65
C GLY A 269 15.80 -22.96 10.64
N ASN A 270 16.07 -21.64 10.66
CA ASN A 270 15.57 -20.68 11.63
C ASN A 270 14.37 -19.84 11.16
N VAL A 271 13.92 -19.95 9.90
CA VAL A 271 12.69 -19.29 9.41
C VAL A 271 11.51 -19.64 10.33
N HIS A 272 10.70 -18.64 10.69
CA HIS A 272 9.53 -18.84 11.53
C HIS A 272 8.51 -19.78 10.85
N PRO A 273 7.80 -20.69 11.55
CA PRO A 273 6.87 -21.64 10.92
C PRO A 273 5.77 -20.99 10.08
N GLU A 274 5.30 -19.80 10.44
CA GLU A 274 4.32 -19.03 9.64
C GLU A 274 4.97 -18.36 8.42
N GLY A 275 6.27 -18.10 8.45
CA GLY A 275 7.06 -17.77 7.27
C GLY A 275 7.28 -18.97 6.32
N LYS A 276 7.07 -20.21 6.79
CA LYS A 276 7.19 -21.44 5.98
C LYS A 276 5.93 -21.73 5.17
N PHE A 277 5.49 -20.77 4.36
CA PHE A 277 4.51 -21.01 3.29
C PHE A 277 5.13 -21.85 2.17
N VAL A 278 5.23 -23.15 2.42
CA VAL A 278 5.59 -24.15 1.42
C VAL A 278 4.35 -24.53 0.62
N ILE A 279 4.29 -24.10 -0.64
CA ILE A 279 3.44 -24.70 -1.66
C ILE A 279 4.36 -25.25 -2.74
N ASP A 280 4.41 -26.57 -2.86
CA ASP A 280 5.16 -27.28 -3.88
C ASP A 280 4.50 -27.06 -5.26
N LEU A 281 5.29 -26.66 -6.26
CA LEU A 281 4.85 -26.55 -7.65
C LEU A 281 5.94 -27.04 -8.60
N ASP A 282 5.50 -27.93 -9.50
CA ASP A 282 6.28 -28.72 -10.45
C ASP A 282 7.25 -27.90 -11.34
N LYS A 283 8.31 -28.56 -11.80
CA LYS A 283 9.55 -28.00 -12.39
C LYS A 283 9.39 -27.36 -13.80
N ASN A 284 8.20 -26.95 -14.19
CA ASN A 284 7.84 -26.59 -15.57
C ASN A 284 7.01 -25.29 -15.67
N ILE A 285 7.49 -24.16 -15.13
CA ILE A 285 6.92 -22.83 -15.41
C ILE A 285 8.01 -21.89 -15.94
N ASP A 286 7.73 -21.27 -17.10
CA ASP A 286 8.65 -20.45 -17.89
C ASP A 286 8.70 -18.99 -17.39
N MET A 287 9.90 -18.52 -17.03
CA MET A 287 10.15 -17.18 -16.46
C MET A 287 10.28 -16.06 -17.50
N VAL A 288 10.19 -16.32 -18.81
CA VAL A 288 10.38 -15.31 -19.89
C VAL A 288 9.26 -14.25 -19.96
N LYS A 289 8.33 -14.20 -19.00
CA LYS A 289 7.17 -13.29 -19.00
C LYS A 289 6.99 -12.52 -17.68
N VAL A 290 7.46 -11.26 -17.69
CA VAL A 290 6.84 -10.01 -17.13
C VAL A 290 7.90 -9.05 -16.55
N THR A 291 7.78 -7.75 -16.85
CA THR A 291 8.77 -6.68 -16.51
C THR A 291 8.08 -5.46 -15.79
N PRO A 292 8.69 -4.28 -15.52
CA PRO A 292 9.15 -3.93 -14.16
C PRO A 292 8.62 -2.57 -13.59
N SER A 293 9.24 -2.06 -12.51
CA SER A 293 9.14 -0.71 -11.87
C SER A 293 7.88 -0.36 -11.01
N CYS A 294 7.86 0.66 -10.11
CA CYS A 294 8.80 1.25 -9.10
C CYS A 294 8.02 2.35 -8.29
N ARG A 295 8.23 2.77 -7.02
CA ARG A 295 9.15 2.47 -5.87
C ARG A 295 8.39 1.75 -4.71
N VAL A 296 9.09 1.14 -3.75
CA VAL A 296 8.49 0.47 -2.56
C VAL A 296 8.31 1.37 -1.33
N ALA A 297 7.19 1.19 -0.64
CA ALA A 297 7.25 0.80 0.76
C ALA A 297 7.18 -0.74 0.77
N LEU A 298 8.05 -1.44 1.49
CA LEU A 298 7.95 -2.90 1.64
C LEU A 298 7.21 -3.22 2.92
N ILE A 299 6.20 -4.09 2.80
CA ILE A 299 5.73 -5.02 3.82
C ILE A 299 5.64 -6.37 3.11
N ASN A 300 6.19 -7.42 3.72
CA ASN A 300 6.22 -8.74 3.11
C ASN A 300 6.02 -9.83 4.16
N ASP A 301 4.75 -10.12 4.44
CA ASP A 301 4.29 -11.10 5.44
C ASP A 301 4.58 -12.58 5.06
N SER A 302 5.44 -12.83 4.08
CA SER A 302 5.97 -14.16 3.73
C SER A 302 7.26 -14.06 2.92
N TYR A 303 8.41 -14.40 3.52
CA TYR A 303 9.69 -14.49 2.81
C TYR A 303 10.03 -15.94 2.44
N THR A 304 10.06 -16.23 1.14
CA THR A 304 10.48 -17.53 0.61
C THR A 304 12.00 -17.52 0.38
N LEU A 305 12.73 -18.45 1.01
CA LEU A 305 14.10 -18.72 0.63
C LEU A 305 14.18 -19.70 -0.54
N HIS A 306 15.20 -19.47 -1.37
CA HIS A 306 15.76 -20.40 -2.35
C HIS A 306 17.26 -20.52 -2.05
#